data_AF-A0A414ZGU4-F1
#
_entry.id   AF-A0A414ZGU4-F1
#
_cell.length_a   1.000
_cell.length_b   1.000
_cell.length_c   1.000
_cell.angle_alpha   90.00
_cell.angle_beta   90.00
_cell.angle_gamma   90.00
#
_symmetry.space_group_name_H-M   'P 1'
#
loop_
_entity.id
_entity.type
_entity.pdbx_description
1 polymer ?
#
loop_
_entity_poly.entity_id
_entity_poly.type
_entity_poly.pdbx_seq_one_letter_code
_entity_poly.pdbx_strand_id
1 'polypeptide(L)'
;MLSIDIVGLTGACSYALDCIEAELVNIKNKHGKRVAYISVCMAEYWAIQGEALQDLAMCALLHDNALTQYISEELKKDSVIDLK
;
A
#
# COMPACT_ATOMS: atom_id res chain seq x y z
N MET A 1 25.44 4.46 -15.28
CA MET A 1 24.92 4.51 -13.89
C MET A 1 23.45 4.14 -13.96
N LEU A 2 23.03 3.05 -13.33
CA LEU A 2 21.62 2.65 -13.32
C LEU A 2 20.89 3.58 -12.32
N SER A 3 19.94 4.39 -12.78
CA SER A 3 19.08 5.20 -11.90
C SER A 3 17.83 4.40 -11.57
N ILE A 4 17.57 4.19 -10.28
CA ILE A 4 16.33 3.53 -9.84
C ILE A 4 15.22 4.59 -9.82
N ASP A 5 14.15 4.32 -10.56
CA ASP A 5 12.91 5.09 -10.46
C ASP A 5 12.15 4.66 -9.20
N ILE A 6 12.29 5.44 -8.13
CA ILE A 6 11.64 5.17 -6.84
C ILE A 6 10.11 5.22 -6.96
N VAL A 7 9.57 6.10 -7.82
CA VAL A 7 8.12 6.22 -8.00
C VAL A 7 7.59 4.96 -8.69
N GLY A 8 8.25 4.54 -9.77
CA GLY A 8 7.94 3.28 -10.46
C GLY A 8 8.04 2.07 -9.54
N LEU A 9 9.09 1.98 -8.73
CA LEU A 9 9.29 0.90 -7.77
C LEU A 9 8.18 0.87 -6.71
N THR A 10 7.87 2.01 -6.10
CA THR A 10 6.82 2.13 -5.08
C THR A 10 5.45 1.77 -5.64
N GLY A 11 5.15 2.22 -6.87
CA GLY A 11 3.92 1.88 -7.57
C GLY A 11 3.81 0.39 -7.90
N ALA A 12 4.92 -0.27 -8.23
CA ALA A 12 4.96 -1.72 -8.46
C ALA A 12 4.78 -2.52 -7.15
N CYS A 13 5.44 -2.11 -6.07
CA CYS A 13 5.27 -2.71 -4.75
C CYS A 13 3.83 -2.58 -4.23
N SER A 14 3.25 -1.38 -4.32
CA SER A 14 1.85 -1.13 -3.94
C SER A 14 0.88 -1.99 -4.75
N TYR A 15 1.12 -2.15 -6.06
CA TYR A 15 0.29 -3.04 -6.88
C TYR A 15 0.41 -4.51 -6.48
N ALA A 16 1.61 -4.99 -6.14
CA ALA A 16 1.79 -6.35 -5.66
C ALA A 16 1.06 -6.59 -4.34
N LEU A 17 1.09 -5.61 -3.42
CA LEU A 17 0.34 -5.66 -2.16
C LEU A 17 -1.17 -5.68 -2.40
N ASP A 18 -1.70 -4.78 -3.24
CA ASP A 18 -3.12 -4.77 -3.63
C ASP A 18 -3.60 -6.12 -4.19
N CYS A 19 -2.75 -6.85 -4.92
CA CYS A 19 -3.07 -8.18 -5.44
C CYS A 19 -3.19 -9.22 -4.31
N ILE A 20 -2.26 -9.20 -3.36
CA ILE A 20 -2.28 -10.11 -2.21
C ILE A 20 -3.51 -9.82 -1.33
N GLU A 21 -3.82 -8.55 -1.10
CA GLU A 21 -5.03 -8.13 -0.37
C GLU A 21 -6.31 -8.58 -1.09
N ALA A 22 -6.37 -8.43 -2.42
CA ALA A 22 -7.51 -8.92 -3.19
C ALA A 22 -7.70 -10.44 -3.02
N GLU A 23 -6.60 -11.22 -2.96
CA GLU A 23 -6.65 -12.66 -2.73
C GLU A 23 -7.04 -13.03 -1.29
N LEU A 24 -6.52 -12.31 -0.28
CA LEU A 24 -6.71 -12.65 1.14
C LEU A 24 -8.03 -12.11 1.73
N VAL A 25 -8.43 -10.90 1.36
CA VAL A 25 -9.55 -10.17 1.99
C VAL A 25 -10.61 -9.69 0.99
N ASN A 26 -10.51 -10.11 -0.28
CA ASN A 26 -11.48 -9.83 -1.34
C ASN A 26 -11.72 -8.32 -1.59
N ILE A 27 -10.68 -7.50 -1.37
CA ILE A 27 -10.70 -6.05 -1.62
C ILE A 27 -10.62 -5.76 -3.12
N LYS A 28 -11.29 -4.67 -3.57
CA LYS A 28 -11.21 -4.21 -4.96
C LYS A 28 -9.79 -3.72 -5.30
N ASN A 29 -9.24 -4.26 -6.40
CA ASN A 29 -7.92 -3.91 -6.96
C ASN A 29 -7.61 -2.41 -6.98
N LYS A 30 -6.32 -2.03 -7.03
CA LYS A 30 -5.88 -0.62 -7.10
C LYS A 30 -6.29 0.21 -5.87
N HIS A 31 -6.41 -0.42 -4.70
CA HIS A 31 -6.83 0.26 -3.47
C HIS A 31 -5.81 1.34 -3.10
N GLY A 32 -4.54 0.98 -2.97
CA GLY A 32 -3.46 1.94 -2.66
C GLY A 32 -3.39 3.09 -3.66
N LYS A 33 -3.59 2.80 -4.96
CA LYS A 33 -3.59 3.84 -6.02
C LYS A 33 -4.77 4.81 -5.89
N ARG A 34 -5.97 4.33 -5.55
CA ARG A 34 -7.13 5.20 -5.31
C ARG A 34 -6.91 6.08 -4.09
N VAL A 35 -6.40 5.51 -3.01
CA VAL A 35 -6.11 6.26 -1.77
C VAL A 35 -5.09 7.36 -2.06
N ALA A 36 -3.99 7.04 -2.76
CA ALA A 36 -2.98 8.03 -3.15
C ALA A 36 -3.54 9.15 -4.02
N TYR A 37 -4.40 8.83 -4.99
CA TYR A 37 -5.04 9.84 -5.84
C TYR A 37 -5.92 10.80 -5.02
N ILE A 38 -6.78 10.27 -4.14
CA ILE A 38 -7.67 11.10 -3.30
C ILE A 38 -6.83 11.99 -2.36
N SER A 39 -5.78 11.43 -1.75
CA SER A 39 -4.87 12.19 -0.88
C SER A 39 -4.18 13.35 -1.61
N VAL A 40 -3.71 13.13 -2.83
CA VAL A 40 -3.10 14.19 -3.66
C VAL A 40 -4.13 15.26 -4.01
N CYS A 41 -5.34 14.90 -4.46
CA CYS A 41 -6.38 15.88 -4.75
C CYS A 41 -6.75 16.73 -3.53
N MET A 42 -6.80 16.11 -2.35
CA MET A 42 -7.00 16.84 -1.10
C MET A 42 -5.83 17.79 -0.84
N ALA A 43 -4.59 17.32 -0.90
CA ALA A 43 -3.42 18.16 -0.64
C ALA A 43 -3.32 19.36 -1.60
N GLU A 44 -3.62 19.16 -2.88
CA GLU A 44 -3.69 20.23 -3.88
C GLU A 44 -4.77 21.27 -3.54
N TYR A 45 -5.95 20.83 -3.07
CA TYR A 45 -7.00 21.74 -2.59
C TYR A 45 -6.53 22.61 -1.42
N TRP A 46 -5.65 22.08 -0.57
CA TRP A 46 -5.01 22.81 0.54
C TRP A 46 -3.74 23.57 0.14
N ALA A 47 -3.48 23.72 -1.17
CA ALA A 47 -2.31 24.40 -1.72
C ALA A 47 -0.95 23.80 -1.29
N ILE A 48 -0.92 22.51 -0.94
CA ILE A 48 0.33 21.76 -0.74
C ILE A 48 0.94 21.48 -2.13
N GLN A 49 2.24 21.71 -2.27
CA GLN A 49 2.95 21.62 -3.55
C GLN A 49 4.36 21.04 -3.37
N GLY A 50 5.01 20.72 -4.50
CA GLY A 50 6.40 20.27 -4.53
C GLY A 50 6.59 18.87 -3.96
N GLU A 51 7.75 18.64 -3.34
CA GLU A 51 8.15 17.32 -2.81
C GLU A 51 7.14 16.76 -1.79
N ALA A 52 6.46 17.63 -1.04
CA ALA A 52 5.43 17.21 -0.08
C ALA A 52 4.26 16.44 -0.72
N LEU A 53 3.90 16.74 -1.97
CA LEU A 53 2.88 15.96 -2.70
C LEU A 53 3.39 14.55 -3.05
N GLN A 54 4.66 14.44 -3.43
CA GLN A 54 5.28 13.17 -3.76
C GLN A 54 5.43 12.30 -2.50
N ASP A 55 5.87 12.87 -1.39
CA ASP A 55 5.96 12.20 -0.10
C ASP A 55 4.58 11.70 0.36
N LEU A 56 3.55 12.55 0.25
CA LEU A 56 2.18 12.16 0.56
C LEU A 56 1.69 11.01 -0.33
N ALA A 57 1.96 11.07 -1.63
CA ALA A 57 1.56 10.03 -2.57
C ALA A 57 2.26 8.69 -2.25
N MET A 58 3.55 8.72 -1.92
CA MET A 58 4.31 7.53 -1.52
C MET A 58 3.81 6.95 -0.20
N CYS A 59 3.57 7.78 0.81
CA CYS A 59 2.98 7.34 2.08
C CYS A 59 1.60 6.70 1.87
N ALA A 60 0.73 7.33 1.08
CA ALA A 60 -0.59 6.81 0.79
C ALA A 60 -0.56 5.48 0.01
N LEU A 61 0.39 5.31 -0.93
CA LEU A 61 0.56 4.06 -1.68
C LEU A 61 1.01 2.89 -0.80
N LEU A 62 1.74 3.16 0.29
CA LEU A 62 2.37 2.16 1.15
C LEU A 62 1.74 2.04 2.55
N HIS A 63 0.64 2.74 2.82
CA HIS A 63 0.07 2.86 4.17
C HIS A 63 -0.27 1.50 4.82
N ASP A 64 -0.68 0.51 4.02
CA ASP A 64 -1.05 -0.84 4.48
C ASP A 64 0.03 -1.90 4.17
N ASN A 65 1.29 -1.49 4.00
CA ASN A 65 2.39 -2.42 3.67
C ASN A 65 2.63 -3.55 4.68
N ALA A 66 2.15 -3.41 5.92
CA ALA A 66 2.26 -4.41 6.99
C ALA A 66 1.08 -5.40 7.02
N LEU A 67 0.00 -5.16 6.27
CA LEU A 67 -1.25 -5.93 6.37
C LEU A 67 -1.04 -7.41 6.01
N THR A 68 -0.29 -7.69 4.94
CA THR A 68 0.05 -9.06 4.53
C THR A 68 0.81 -9.81 5.62
N GLN A 69 1.79 -9.16 6.27
CA GLN A 69 2.56 -9.78 7.35
C GLN A 69 1.66 -10.07 8.55
N TYR A 70 0.83 -9.09 8.94
CA TYR A 70 -0.12 -9.24 10.03
C TYR A 70 -1.08 -10.43 9.80
N ILE A 71 -1.68 -10.53 8.62
CA ILE A 71 -2.57 -11.65 8.27
C ILE A 71 -1.81 -12.99 8.33
N SER A 72 -0.56 -13.05 7.83
CA SER A 72 0.25 -14.26 7.90
C SER A 72 0.54 -14.70 9.34
N GLU A 73 0.78 -13.76 10.24
CA GLU A 73 1.03 -14.04 11.65
C GLU A 73 -0.22 -14.50 12.40
N GLU A 74 -1.38 -13.87 12.17
CA GLU A 74 -2.65 -14.29 12.77
C GLU A 74 -3.07 -15.69 12.29
N LEU A 75 -2.96 -16.00 10.99
CA LEU A 75 -3.25 -17.34 10.47
C LEU A 75 -2.34 -18.42 11.06
N LYS A 76 -1.07 -18.10 11.32
CA LYS A 76 -0.15 -19.03 12.01
C LYS A 76 -0.57 -19.28 13.45
N LYS A 77 -1.03 -18.26 14.18
CA LYS A 77 -1.51 -18.44 15.57
C LYS A 77 -2.71 -19.38 15.61
N ASP A 78 -3.68 -19.20 14.71
CA ASP A 78 -4.87 -20.06 14.64
C ASP A 78 -4.50 -21.52 14.33
N SER A 79 -3.55 -21.75 13.40
CA SER A 79 -3.09 -23.11 13.07
C SER A 79 -2.43 -23.85 14.24
N VAL A 80 -1.86 -23.12 15.21
CA VAL A 80 -1.24 -23.70 16.41
C VAL A 80 -2.27 -24.03 17.49
N ILE A 81 -3.43 -23.35 17.48
CA ILE A 81 -4.52 -23.59 18.44
C ILE A 81 -5.32 -24.84 18.06
N ASP A 82 -5.51 -25.11 16.75
CA ASP A 82 -6.20 -26.32 16.26
C ASP A 82 -5.39 -27.63 16.42
N LEU A 83 -4.12 -27.55 16.83
CA LEU A 83 -3.24 -28.71 17.08
C LEU A 83 -3.15 -29.12 18.57
N LYS A 84 -3.95 -28.54 19.46
CA LYS A 84 -4.02 -28.87 20.90
C LYS A 84 -5.35 -29.50 21.29
#